data_AF-A0A7N4NFL9-F1
#
_entry.id   AF-A0A7N4NFL9-F1
#
_cell.length_a   1.000
_cell.length_b   1.000
_cell.length_c   1.000
_cell.angle_alpha   90.00
_cell.angle_beta   90.00
_cell.angle_gamma   90.00
#
_symmetry.space_group_name_H-M   'P 1'
#
loop_
_entity.id
_entity.type
_entity.pdbx_description
1 polymer ?
#
loop_
_entity_poly.entity_id
_entity_poly.type
_entity_poly.pdbx_seq_one_letter_code
_entity_poly.pdbx_strand_id
1 'polypeptide(L)'
;MRNAKGKSRRTQYMYSGPFRKHGVVFFPTYMGIYEKGDIVDVKVVGTVQQGTPYKCYHGKAERVYNVTLHTIGIVVNNQCFQS
;
A
#
# COMPACT_ATOMS: atom_id res chain seq x y z
N MET A 1 12.47 -12.29 -25.05
CA MET A 1 12.61 -11.77 -23.66
C MET A 1 11.54 -12.40 -22.76
N ARG A 2 11.92 -13.13 -21.68
CA ARG A 2 11.00 -13.93 -20.82
C ARG A 2 10.64 -13.27 -19.48
N ASN A 3 10.43 -11.96 -19.48
CA ASN A 3 10.22 -11.20 -18.26
C ASN A 3 8.74 -11.19 -17.86
N ALA A 4 8.37 -11.91 -16.80
CA ALA A 4 6.99 -11.97 -16.30
C ALA A 4 6.45 -10.58 -15.89
N LYS A 5 5.21 -10.22 -16.21
CA LYS A 5 4.62 -8.89 -15.91
C LYS A 5 3.56 -8.93 -14.80
N GLY A 6 3.73 -9.83 -13.81
CA GLY A 6 2.77 -10.03 -12.74
C GLY A 6 2.67 -8.84 -11.76
N LYS A 7 1.49 -8.70 -11.12
CA LYS A 7 1.17 -7.66 -10.11
C LYS A 7 2.23 -7.56 -9.00
N SER A 8 2.67 -8.71 -8.48
CA SER A 8 3.62 -8.82 -7.37
C SER A 8 5.03 -9.20 -7.80
N ARG A 9 5.44 -8.89 -9.04
CA ARG A 9 6.82 -9.13 -9.47
C ARG A 9 7.80 -8.19 -8.74
N ARG A 10 8.93 -8.74 -8.26
CA ARG A 10 10.03 -8.01 -7.60
C ARG A 10 9.63 -7.33 -6.28
N THR A 11 8.64 -7.88 -5.56
CA THR A 11 8.16 -7.32 -4.28
C THR A 11 8.61 -8.11 -3.05
N GLN A 12 9.54 -9.07 -3.19
CA GLN A 12 9.98 -9.97 -2.11
C GLN A 12 10.39 -9.21 -0.84
N TYR A 13 11.26 -8.21 -0.97
CA TYR A 13 11.68 -7.35 0.14
C TYR A 13 10.72 -6.18 0.42
N MET A 14 9.92 -5.79 -0.57
CA MET A 14 9.00 -4.65 -0.42
C MET A 14 7.80 -4.99 0.48
N TYR A 15 7.29 -6.21 0.36
CA TYR A 15 6.10 -6.68 1.06
C TYR A 15 6.45 -7.56 2.27
N SER A 16 7.72 -7.95 2.44
CA SER A 16 8.15 -8.66 3.63
C SER A 16 7.97 -7.79 4.87
N GLY A 17 7.31 -8.33 5.89
CA GLY A 17 7.26 -7.71 7.21
C GLY A 17 8.64 -7.66 7.85
N PRO A 18 8.95 -6.63 8.66
CA PRO A 18 10.23 -6.54 9.35
C PRO A 18 10.38 -7.63 10.40
N PHE A 19 11.63 -7.88 10.81
CA PHE A 19 11.96 -8.90 11.80
C PHE A 19 11.12 -8.74 13.08
N ARG A 20 10.60 -9.87 13.59
CA ARG A 20 9.74 -9.95 14.78
C ARG A 20 8.39 -9.23 14.67
N LYS A 21 7.97 -8.77 13.49
CA LYS A 21 6.61 -8.26 13.24
C LYS A 21 5.83 -9.16 12.27
N HIS A 22 6.00 -10.47 12.44
CA HIS A 22 5.29 -11.48 11.67
C HIS A 22 3.91 -11.76 12.30
N GLY A 23 2.94 -12.19 11.49
CA GLY A 23 1.60 -12.53 11.95
C GLY A 23 0.55 -11.49 11.56
N VAL A 24 -0.61 -11.58 12.22
CA VAL A 24 -1.79 -10.75 11.94
C VAL A 24 -1.51 -9.29 12.29
N VAL A 25 -2.04 -8.38 11.47
CA VAL A 25 -1.91 -6.94 11.69
C VAL A 25 -2.67 -6.56 12.97
N PHE A 26 -2.07 -5.69 13.77
CA PHE A 26 -2.66 -5.27 15.03
C PHE A 26 -3.92 -4.41 14.78
N PHE A 27 -4.90 -4.54 15.68
CA PHE A 27 -6.21 -3.87 15.59
C PHE A 27 -6.22 -2.35 15.32
N PRO A 28 -5.32 -1.50 15.89
CA PRO A 28 -5.37 -0.05 15.67
C PRO A 28 -5.06 0.35 14.22
N THR A 29 -4.42 -0.51 13.42
CA THR A 29 -4.25 -0.23 11.98
C THR A 29 -5.59 -0.22 11.25
N TYR A 30 -6.58 -0.97 11.72
CA TYR A 30 -7.92 -0.99 11.13
C TYR A 30 -8.83 0.12 11.67
N MET A 31 -8.63 0.52 12.93
CA MET A 31 -9.45 1.54 13.61
C MET A 31 -8.90 2.96 13.45
N GLY A 32 -7.93 3.17 12.55
CA GLY A 32 -7.45 4.50 12.22
C GLY A 32 -8.60 5.36 11.69
N ILE A 33 -8.84 6.50 12.33
CA ILE A 33 -9.78 7.50 11.85
C ILE A 33 -9.02 8.34 10.82
N TYR A 34 -9.57 8.45 9.62
CA TYR A 34 -9.00 9.23 8.53
C TYR A 34 -10.06 10.18 8.00
N GLU A 35 -9.65 11.42 7.78
CA GLU A 35 -10.49 12.44 7.18
C GLU A 35 -10.00 12.80 5.78
N LYS A 36 -10.90 13.40 4.99
CA LYS A 36 -10.55 13.86 3.65
C LYS A 36 -9.58 15.04 3.76
N GLY A 37 -8.44 14.94 3.09
CA GLY A 37 -7.38 15.95 3.11
C GLY A 37 -6.18 15.58 4.00
N ASP A 38 -6.29 14.55 4.83
CA ASP A 38 -5.17 14.05 5.64
C ASP A 38 -4.03 13.53 4.75
N ILE A 39 -2.80 13.76 5.19
CA ILE A 39 -1.60 13.23 4.53
C ILE A 39 -1.30 11.86 5.13
N VAL A 40 -1.30 10.85 4.28
CA VAL A 40 -1.12 9.45 4.68
C VAL A 40 -0.05 8.77 3.84
N ASP A 41 0.71 7.88 4.48
CA ASP A 41 1.72 7.04 3.83
C ASP A 41 1.12 5.72 3.33
N VAL A 42 1.39 5.39 2.07
CA VAL A 42 0.98 4.11 1.47
C VAL A 42 2.02 3.04 1.75
N LYS A 43 1.76 2.19 2.75
CA LYS A 43 2.60 1.04 3.08
C LYS A 43 1.84 -0.28 2.98
N VAL A 44 2.32 -1.19 2.13
CA VAL A 44 1.80 -2.57 2.04
C VAL A 44 2.40 -3.45 3.14
N VAL A 45 1.54 -4.23 3.80
CA VAL A 45 1.92 -5.30 4.73
C VAL A 45 1.64 -6.65 4.07
N GLY A 46 2.63 -7.55 4.06
CA GLY A 46 2.52 -8.85 3.37
C GLY A 46 1.47 -9.82 3.94
N THR A 47 1.02 -9.63 5.18
CA THR A 47 -0.02 -10.47 5.80
C THR A 47 -1.40 -10.25 5.19
N VAL A 48 -1.70 -9.03 4.74
CA VAL A 48 -3.01 -8.67 4.17
C VAL A 48 -2.90 -8.69 2.65
N GLN A 49 -3.67 -9.57 2.00
CA GLN A 49 -3.61 -9.72 0.54
C GLN A 49 -4.67 -8.88 -0.19
N GLN A 50 -5.86 -8.75 0.40
CA GLN A 50 -6.97 -8.01 -0.17
C GLN A 50 -6.78 -6.50 0.01
N GLY A 51 -7.28 -5.71 -0.96
CA GLY A 51 -7.22 -4.24 -0.89
C GLY A 51 -5.83 -3.65 -1.08
N THR A 52 -4.81 -4.47 -1.41
CA THR A 52 -3.44 -4.00 -1.56
C THR A 52 -3.24 -3.20 -2.86
N PRO A 53 -2.61 -2.01 -2.77
CA PRO A 53 -2.28 -1.20 -3.94
C PRO A 53 -1.22 -1.87 -4.82
N TYR A 54 -1.06 -1.35 -6.03
CA TYR A 54 0.04 -1.78 -6.90
C TYR A 54 1.39 -1.31 -6.34
N LYS A 55 2.45 -2.10 -6.58
CA LYS A 55 3.78 -1.85 -6.00
C LYS A 55 4.39 -0.48 -6.31
N CYS A 56 3.97 0.19 -7.39
CA CYS A 56 4.46 1.52 -7.76
C CYS A 56 4.01 2.63 -6.80
N TYR A 57 2.98 2.37 -5.98
CA TYR A 57 2.45 3.33 -5.01
C TYR A 57 3.09 3.20 -3.63
N HIS A 58 3.88 2.15 -3.40
CA HIS A 58 4.45 1.86 -2.08
C HIS A 58 5.47 2.93 -1.69
N GLY A 59 5.36 3.44 -0.46
CA GLY A 59 6.26 4.46 0.10
C GLY A 59 5.97 5.88 -0.37
N LYS A 60 4.77 6.15 -0.88
CA LYS A 60 4.33 7.50 -1.24
C LYS A 60 3.43 8.08 -0.15
N ALA A 61 3.69 9.33 0.21
CA ALA A 61 2.91 10.13 1.15
C ALA A 61 2.02 11.10 0.39
N GLU A 62 0.71 10.98 0.51
CA GLU A 62 -0.24 11.74 -0.31
C GLU A 62 -1.55 12.01 0.44
N ARG A 63 -2.43 12.80 -0.17
CA ARG A 63 -3.70 13.21 0.44
C ARG A 63 -4.83 12.21 0.23
N VAL A 64 -5.63 12.02 1.27
CA VAL A 64 -6.89 11.28 1.21
C VAL A 64 -7.92 12.06 0.39
N TYR A 65 -8.45 11.42 -0.65
CA TYR A 65 -9.52 11.96 -1.49
C TYR A 65 -10.91 11.51 -1.04
N ASN A 66 -11.05 10.24 -0.69
CA ASN A 66 -12.32 9.67 -0.28
C ASN A 66 -12.12 8.58 0.78
N VAL A 67 -13.09 8.45 1.68
CA VAL A 67 -13.12 7.40 2.71
C VAL A 67 -14.33 6.52 2.44
N THR A 68 -14.12 5.20 2.40
CA THR A 68 -15.19 4.21 2.23
C THR A 68 -15.22 3.27 3.43
N LEU A 69 -16.20 2.37 3.50
CA LEU A 69 -16.42 1.49 4.65
C LEU A 69 -15.18 0.68 5.09
N HIS A 70 -14.36 0.22 4.14
CA HIS A 70 -13.20 -0.64 4.43
C HIS A 70 -11.90 -0.16 3.78
N THR A 71 -11.93 0.87 2.93
CA THR A 71 -10.76 1.34 2.20
C THR A 71 -10.71 2.86 2.11
N ILE A 72 -9.51 3.36 1.87
CA ILE A 72 -9.22 4.79 1.74
C ILE A 72 -8.75 5.03 0.31
N GLY A 73 -9.39 5.98 -0.36
CA GLY A 73 -8.98 6.46 -1.68
C GLY A 73 -7.96 7.57 -1.52
N ILE A 74 -6.75 7.36 -2.04
CA ILE A 74 -5.63 8.30 -1.97
C ILE A 74 -5.30 8.75 -3.40
N VAL A 75 -5.12 10.06 -3.60
CA VAL A 75 -4.68 10.60 -4.89
C VAL A 75 -3.17 10.59 -4.91
N VAL A 76 -2.58 9.79 -5.80
CA VAL A 76 -1.13 9.61 -5.85
C VAL A 76 -0.58 10.03 -7.18
N ASN A 77 0.42 10.91 -7.19
CA ASN A 77 1.14 11.22 -8.42
C ASN A 77 2.09 10.07 -8.78
N ASN A 78 1.92 9.51 -9.97
CA ASN A 78 2.79 8.49 -10.50
C ASN A 78 3.90 9.08 -11.35
N GLN A 79 5.12 9.01 -10.83
CA GLN A 79 6.33 9.09 -11.64
C GLN A 79 6.56 7.74 -12.35
N CYS A 80 5.68 7.38 -13.29
CA CYS A 80 6.05 6.35 -14.26
C CYS A 80 6.96 7.01 -15.29
N PHE A 81 8.27 6.82 -15.15
CA PHE A 81 9.19 7.09 -16.26
C PHE A 81 8.78 6.15 -17.40
N GLN A 82 8.24 6.74 -18.47
CA GLN A 82 7.76 6.01 -19.64
C GLN A 82 8.98 5.61 -20.47
N SER A 83 9.49 4.41 -20.21
CA SER A 83 10.55 3.76 -20.99
C SER A 83 9.95 2.83 -22.03
#